data_AF-A0A953KFV1-F1
#
_entry.id   AF-A0A953KFV1-F1
#
_cell.length_a   1.000
_cell.length_b   1.000
_cell.length_c   1.000
_cell.angle_alpha   90.00
_cell.angle_beta   90.00
_cell.angle_gamma   90.00
#
_symmetry.space_group_name_H-M   'P 1'
#
loop_
_entity.id
_entity.type
_entity.pdbx_description
1 polymer ?
#
loop_
_entity_poly.entity_id
_entity_poly.type
_entity_poly.pdbx_seq_one_letter_code
_entity_poly.pdbx_strand_id
1 'polypeptide(L)'
;MYRAVRSIIFAFTAALAAVCSCAGNSHACPLIDGLVDFNCDQKLKIVFTGDSIVAGYHDAPADYGGYPTRIGLKFPDAEVKNLGISGIRTSQLLLSFSTALSRHGSNKQKRALQDADLIIIDVGRNDFWEKVKPVYSYRNIIRLKKLLKHYVEEESGVAPTVIASTLLPTARWFQQPFISGINQLLLSHAGSTLADEIRLDYLSLGVLSRDGLHPDAHGYNVVANKVAKFLEDSVKTHQLTLRPDLDEDGIYDLFESSRFGTDPSNPDTDADGRLDGEEIFTNGTNPLVAD
;
A
#
# COMPACT_ATOMS: atom_id res chain seq x y z
N MET A 1 -38.45 2.96 -80.93
CA MET A 1 -37.02 3.33 -80.73
C MET A 1 -36.78 3.29 -79.23
N TYR A 2 -36.17 2.19 -78.74
CA TYR A 2 -34.81 2.13 -78.17
C TYR A 2 -34.76 2.66 -76.73
N ARG A 3 -34.16 2.03 -75.72
CA ARG A 3 -33.50 0.73 -75.51
C ARG A 3 -33.20 0.70 -73.99
N ALA A 4 -33.21 -0.48 -73.38
CA ALA A 4 -32.59 -0.72 -72.06
C ALA A 4 -31.07 -0.45 -72.09
N VAL A 5 -30.44 -0.15 -70.94
CA VAL A 5 -29.15 -0.74 -70.47
C VAL A 5 -28.97 -0.53 -68.95
N ARG A 6 -28.52 -1.60 -68.27
CA ARG A 6 -28.08 -1.77 -66.87
C ARG A 6 -26.68 -1.17 -66.59
N SER A 7 -26.42 -0.82 -65.33
CA SER A 7 -25.12 -0.95 -64.63
C SER A 7 -25.39 -1.05 -63.11
N ILE A 8 -25.29 -2.22 -62.47
CA ILE A 8 -24.16 -2.74 -61.65
C ILE A 8 -23.60 -1.69 -60.67
N ILE A 9 -23.66 -1.97 -59.34
CA ILE A 9 -22.53 -1.98 -58.39
C ILE A 9 -23.02 -2.31 -56.95
N PHE A 10 -22.45 -3.41 -56.44
CA PHE A 10 -22.12 -3.83 -55.07
C PHE A 10 -23.05 -3.53 -53.87
N ALA A 11 -23.58 -4.62 -53.32
CA ALA A 11 -23.98 -4.73 -51.92
C ALA A 11 -22.73 -4.76 -51.03
N PHE A 12 -22.65 -3.87 -50.05
CA PHE A 12 -21.78 -4.01 -48.89
C PHE A 12 -22.66 -4.40 -47.69
N THR A 13 -22.53 -5.65 -47.29
CA THR A 13 -22.95 -6.16 -45.98
C THR A 13 -22.11 -5.48 -44.91
N ALA A 14 -22.72 -4.59 -44.12
CA ALA A 14 -22.11 -4.10 -42.90
C ALA A 14 -22.15 -5.24 -41.86
N ALA A 15 -20.99 -5.86 -41.63
CA ALA A 15 -20.78 -6.73 -40.50
C ALA A 15 -20.98 -5.90 -39.22
N LEU A 16 -21.89 -6.36 -38.36
CA LEU A 16 -22.01 -5.89 -36.99
C LEU A 16 -20.72 -6.33 -36.28
N ALA A 17 -19.74 -5.44 -36.18
CA ALA A 17 -18.66 -5.59 -35.21
C ALA A 17 -19.31 -5.45 -33.84
N ALA A 18 -19.35 -6.55 -33.08
CA ALA A 18 -19.62 -6.50 -31.65
C ALA A 18 -18.51 -5.64 -31.04
N VAL A 19 -18.85 -4.41 -30.68
CA VAL A 19 -18.01 -3.57 -29.84
C VAL A 19 -18.00 -4.26 -28.48
N CYS A 20 -16.93 -5.00 -28.19
CA CYS A 20 -16.66 -5.45 -26.83
C CYS A 20 -16.51 -4.19 -25.98
N SER A 21 -17.46 -3.98 -25.09
CA SER A 21 -17.54 -2.81 -24.24
C SER A 21 -16.82 -3.12 -22.93
N CYS A 22 -15.50 -3.08 -22.95
CA CYS A 22 -14.67 -3.15 -21.73
C CYS A 22 -13.82 -1.88 -21.59
N ALA A 23 -14.47 -0.70 -21.67
CA ALA A 23 -13.88 0.54 -21.20
C ALA A 23 -14.28 0.76 -19.73
N GLY A 24 -13.78 -0.10 -18.84
CA GLY A 24 -13.74 0.18 -17.42
C GLY A 24 -12.28 0.37 -17.07
N ASN A 25 -11.85 1.61 -16.79
CA ASN A 25 -10.49 2.01 -16.41
C ASN A 25 -9.58 0.80 -16.11
N SER A 26 -8.83 0.32 -17.11
CA SER A 26 -7.90 -0.78 -16.95
C SER A 26 -6.86 -0.34 -15.92
N HIS A 27 -6.95 -0.93 -14.74
CA HIS A 27 -5.93 -0.81 -13.73
C HIS A 27 -5.05 -2.03 -13.90
N ALA A 28 -3.76 -1.82 -14.16
CA ALA A 28 -2.83 -2.94 -14.11
C ALA A 28 -2.84 -3.55 -12.71
N CYS A 29 -3.03 -4.86 -12.69
CA CYS A 29 -3.28 -5.74 -11.57
C CYS A 29 -4.62 -5.51 -10.84
N PRO A 30 -5.30 -6.57 -10.39
CA PRO A 30 -6.60 -6.46 -9.74
C PRO A 30 -6.55 -5.60 -8.48
N LEU A 31 -7.56 -4.74 -8.31
CA LEU A 31 -7.77 -4.07 -7.03
C LEU A 31 -8.30 -5.08 -6.00
N ILE A 32 -7.76 -5.06 -4.79
CA ILE A 32 -8.23 -5.85 -3.65
C ILE A 32 -8.78 -4.88 -2.61
N ASP A 33 -10.06 -5.02 -2.27
CA ASP A 33 -10.82 -4.04 -1.48
C ASP A 33 -10.68 -2.58 -1.98
N GLY A 34 -10.51 -2.40 -3.29
CA GLY A 34 -10.34 -1.09 -3.92
C GLY A 34 -8.94 -0.48 -3.79
N LEU A 35 -7.98 -1.17 -3.17
CA LEU A 35 -6.57 -0.81 -3.09
C LEU A 35 -5.77 -1.59 -4.14
N VAL A 36 -4.64 -1.02 -4.59
CA VAL A 36 -3.78 -1.65 -5.61
C VAL A 36 -2.94 -2.74 -4.95
N ASP A 37 -2.97 -3.93 -5.55
CA ASP A 37 -1.96 -4.98 -5.31
C ASP A 37 -0.67 -4.58 -6.03
N PHE A 38 0.38 -4.32 -5.24
CA PHE A 38 1.60 -3.73 -5.76
C PHE A 38 2.57 -4.72 -6.35
N ASN A 39 2.53 -5.97 -5.92
CA ASN A 39 3.43 -6.99 -6.41
C ASN A 39 2.73 -7.91 -7.43
N CYS A 40 1.43 -7.69 -7.65
CA CYS A 40 0.54 -8.41 -8.56
C CYS A 40 0.48 -9.90 -8.26
N ASP A 41 0.57 -10.26 -6.98
CA ASP A 41 0.47 -11.63 -6.49
C ASP A 41 -0.94 -12.08 -6.09
N GLN A 42 -1.93 -11.22 -6.39
CA GLN A 42 -3.34 -11.37 -6.07
C GLN A 42 -3.59 -11.38 -4.55
N LYS A 43 -2.70 -10.78 -3.77
CA LYS A 43 -2.85 -10.57 -2.34
C LYS A 43 -2.50 -9.13 -2.01
N LEU A 44 -3.16 -8.62 -0.97
CA LEU A 44 -2.87 -7.31 -0.44
C LEU A 44 -2.39 -7.47 0.99
N LYS A 45 -1.10 -7.23 1.24
CA LYS A 45 -0.50 -7.33 2.57
C LYS A 45 -0.11 -5.95 3.11
N ILE A 46 -0.74 -5.58 4.22
CA ILE A 46 -0.51 -4.30 4.91
C ILE A 46 0.15 -4.55 6.26
N VAL A 47 1.38 -4.06 6.42
CA VAL A 47 2.17 -4.24 7.64
C VAL A 47 2.22 -2.94 8.43
N PHE A 48 1.77 -2.99 9.68
CA PHE A 48 1.90 -1.90 10.64
C PHE A 48 3.02 -2.21 11.62
N THR A 49 3.92 -1.26 11.85
CA THR A 49 4.97 -1.37 12.86
C THR A 49 5.12 -0.08 13.64
N GLY A 50 5.38 -0.19 14.94
CA GLY A 50 5.51 0.99 15.77
C GLY A 50 5.42 0.72 17.25
N ASP A 51 4.98 1.74 17.99
CA ASP A 51 4.89 1.69 19.44
C ASP A 51 3.51 1.22 19.96
N SER A 52 3.13 1.67 21.15
CA SER A 52 1.90 1.28 21.84
C SER A 52 0.64 1.71 21.10
N ILE A 53 0.69 2.76 20.28
CA ILE A 53 -0.47 3.17 19.48
C ILE A 53 -0.77 2.10 18.42
N VAL A 54 0.26 1.64 17.71
CA VAL A 54 0.14 0.53 16.74
C VAL A 54 -0.29 -0.75 17.44
N ALA A 55 0.29 -1.05 18.60
CA ALA A 55 -0.03 -2.26 19.36
C ALA A 55 -1.48 -2.31 19.89
N GLY A 56 -2.21 -1.19 19.90
CA GLY A 56 -3.57 -1.13 20.45
C GLY A 56 -3.62 -1.05 21.98
N TYR A 57 -2.66 -0.39 22.61
CA TYR A 57 -2.66 -0.23 24.06
C TYR A 57 -3.86 0.64 24.52
N HIS A 58 -4.55 0.23 25.59
CA HIS A 58 -5.82 0.82 26.07
C HIS A 58 -7.04 0.64 25.15
N ASP A 59 -6.95 -0.24 24.16
CA ASP A 59 -8.09 -0.60 23.34
C ASP A 59 -9.11 -1.47 24.11
N ALA A 60 -10.36 -1.48 23.64
CA ALA A 60 -11.40 -2.30 24.23
C ALA A 60 -11.10 -3.80 24.00
N PRO A 61 -11.36 -4.70 24.98
CA PRO A 61 -11.12 -6.13 24.81
C PRO A 61 -11.82 -6.76 23.59
N ALA A 62 -12.98 -6.24 23.20
CA ALA A 62 -13.74 -6.71 22.04
C ALA A 62 -13.11 -6.29 20.70
N ASP A 63 -12.30 -5.22 20.69
CA ASP A 63 -11.73 -4.60 19.49
C ASP A 63 -10.19 -4.61 19.51
N TYR A 64 -9.59 -5.49 20.31
CA TYR A 64 -8.16 -5.46 20.65
C TYR A 64 -7.24 -5.42 19.42
N GLY A 65 -6.16 -4.65 19.51
CA GLY A 65 -5.12 -4.52 18.49
C GLY A 65 -5.15 -3.21 17.70
N GLY A 66 -5.87 -2.21 18.19
CA GLY A 66 -5.71 -0.81 17.80
C GLY A 66 -6.30 -0.49 16.43
N TYR A 67 -5.77 0.57 15.82
CA TYR A 67 -6.19 0.95 14.48
C TYR A 67 -5.78 -0.08 13.40
N PRO A 68 -4.67 -0.86 13.49
CA PRO A 68 -4.38 -1.92 12.52
C PRO A 68 -5.48 -2.98 12.45
N THR A 69 -5.99 -3.47 13.59
CA THR A 69 -7.11 -4.44 13.59
C THR A 69 -8.32 -3.88 12.86
N ARG A 70 -8.65 -2.60 13.10
CA ARG A 70 -9.77 -1.91 12.45
C ARG A 70 -9.56 -1.67 10.96
N ILE A 71 -8.30 -1.55 10.50
CA ILE A 71 -7.98 -1.53 9.08
C ILE A 71 -8.31 -2.89 8.46
N GLY A 72 -7.93 -4.00 9.10
CA GLY A 72 -8.30 -5.34 8.62
C GLY A 72 -9.80 -5.60 8.56
N LEU A 73 -10.59 -4.96 9.43
CA LEU A 73 -12.06 -5.01 9.34
C LEU A 73 -12.64 -4.19 8.18
N LYS A 74 -11.89 -3.18 7.70
CA LYS A 74 -12.31 -2.32 6.58
C LYS A 74 -11.91 -2.87 5.23
N PHE A 75 -10.78 -3.58 5.19
CA PHE A 75 -10.24 -4.26 4.02
C PHE A 75 -10.15 -5.76 4.36
N PRO A 76 -11.29 -6.49 4.33
CA PRO A 76 -11.38 -7.88 4.78
C PRO A 76 -10.58 -8.88 3.93
N ASP A 77 -10.32 -8.56 2.66
CA ASP A 77 -9.53 -9.40 1.76
C ASP A 77 -8.02 -9.07 1.86
N ALA A 78 -7.66 -7.99 2.58
CA ALA A 78 -6.28 -7.65 2.88
C ALA A 78 -5.73 -8.44 4.08
N GLU A 79 -4.52 -8.98 3.93
CA GLU A 79 -3.74 -9.54 5.03
C GLU A 79 -3.08 -8.42 5.85
N VAL A 80 -3.69 -8.06 6.98
CA VAL A 80 -3.14 -7.04 7.89
C VAL A 80 -2.23 -7.66 8.96
N LYS A 81 -0.99 -7.17 9.04
CA LYS A 81 -0.01 -7.54 10.08
C LYS A 81 0.22 -6.41 11.07
N ASN A 82 -0.07 -6.66 12.33
CA ASN A 82 0.27 -5.75 13.43
C ASN A 82 1.57 -6.19 14.13
N LEU A 83 2.64 -5.42 13.95
CA LEU A 83 3.95 -5.60 14.59
C LEU A 83 4.23 -4.55 15.67
N GLY A 84 3.19 -3.88 16.19
CA GLY A 84 3.33 -2.88 17.25
C GLY A 84 3.95 -3.46 18.54
N ILE A 85 4.88 -2.71 19.13
CA ILE A 85 5.56 -3.09 20.37
C ILE A 85 5.43 -1.94 21.37
N SER A 86 4.63 -2.17 22.42
CA SER A 86 4.40 -1.15 23.46
C SER A 86 5.71 -0.69 24.11
N GLY A 87 5.88 0.63 24.25
CA GLY A 87 7.05 1.23 24.88
C GLY A 87 8.32 1.28 24.02
N ILE A 88 8.30 0.75 22.79
CA ILE A 88 9.50 0.74 21.94
C ILE A 88 9.88 2.15 21.47
N ARG A 89 11.19 2.40 21.43
CA ARG A 89 11.80 3.61 20.87
C ARG A 89 12.19 3.41 19.41
N THR A 90 12.40 4.50 18.67
CA THR A 90 12.82 4.43 17.26
C THR A 90 14.13 3.66 17.07
N SER A 91 15.09 3.85 17.98
CA SER A 91 16.40 3.18 17.93
C SER A 91 16.27 1.68 18.21
N GLN A 92 15.41 1.29 19.15
CA GLN A 92 15.15 -0.10 19.49
C GLN A 92 14.39 -0.81 18.37
N LEU A 93 13.42 -0.14 17.76
CA LEU A 93 12.67 -0.70 16.62
C LEU A 93 13.59 -0.91 15.42
N LEU A 94 14.41 0.10 15.07
CA LEU A 94 15.42 -0.03 14.02
C LEU A 94 16.39 -1.18 14.29
N LEU A 95 16.89 -1.29 15.53
CA LEU A 95 17.77 -2.39 15.92
C LEU A 95 17.06 -3.73 15.77
N SER A 96 15.82 -3.86 16.27
CA SER A 96 15.01 -5.08 16.19
C SER A 96 14.86 -5.56 14.75
N PHE A 97 14.55 -4.67 13.79
CA PHE A 97 14.46 -5.07 12.39
C PHE A 97 15.83 -5.36 11.79
N SER A 98 16.85 -4.54 12.06
CA SER A 98 18.19 -4.79 11.52
C SER A 98 18.76 -6.15 11.94
N THR A 99 18.50 -6.58 13.19
CA THR A 99 18.86 -7.91 13.68
C THR A 99 17.98 -9.00 13.07
N ALA A 100 16.65 -8.82 13.06
CA ALA A 100 15.71 -9.82 12.56
C ALA A 100 15.86 -10.09 11.06
N LEU A 101 16.17 -9.06 10.26
CA LEU A 101 16.32 -9.15 8.81
C LEU A 101 17.73 -9.58 8.37
N SER A 102 18.67 -9.69 9.31
CA SER A 102 19.99 -10.26 9.01
C SER A 102 19.92 -11.72 8.55
N ARG A 103 20.98 -12.20 7.90
CA ARG A 103 21.06 -13.58 7.36
C ARG A 103 20.70 -14.67 8.38
N HIS A 104 21.00 -14.44 9.66
CA HIS A 104 20.76 -15.38 10.77
C HIS A 104 19.64 -14.92 11.73
N GLY A 105 18.87 -13.90 11.36
CA GLY A 105 17.80 -13.34 12.18
C GLY A 105 16.54 -14.21 12.24
N SER A 106 15.66 -13.91 13.20
CA SER A 106 14.43 -14.66 13.48
C SER A 106 13.36 -14.52 12.39
N ASN A 107 12.58 -15.58 12.18
CA ASN A 107 11.63 -15.66 11.06
C ASN A 107 10.34 -14.84 11.20
N LYS A 108 9.98 -14.32 12.39
CA LYS A 108 8.66 -13.66 12.60
C LYS A 108 8.52 -12.38 11.76
N GLN A 109 9.46 -11.44 11.90
CA GLN A 109 9.44 -10.18 11.15
C GLN A 109 9.66 -10.42 9.65
N LYS A 110 10.55 -11.35 9.28
CA LYS A 110 10.77 -11.74 7.88
C LYS A 110 9.47 -12.19 7.21
N ARG A 111 8.77 -13.16 7.80
CA ARG A 111 7.49 -13.67 7.26
C ARG A 111 6.39 -12.61 7.22
N ALA A 112 6.38 -11.70 8.19
CA ALA A 112 5.39 -10.62 8.21
C ALA A 112 5.66 -9.56 7.13
N LEU A 113 6.91 -9.39 6.70
CA LEU A 113 7.33 -8.41 5.69
C LEU A 113 7.47 -9.00 4.29
N GLN A 114 7.70 -10.31 4.19
CA GLN A 114 7.73 -11.01 2.91
C GLN A 114 6.48 -10.66 2.12
N ASP A 115 6.67 -10.27 0.86
CA ASP A 115 5.65 -9.85 -0.11
C ASP A 115 4.78 -8.64 0.29
N ALA A 116 5.10 -7.92 1.39
CA ALA A 116 4.27 -6.79 1.83
C ALA A 116 4.12 -5.71 0.75
N ASP A 117 2.89 -5.31 0.44
CA ASP A 117 2.60 -4.22 -0.49
C ASP A 117 2.81 -2.85 0.16
N LEU A 118 2.37 -2.76 1.42
CA LEU A 118 2.35 -1.52 2.19
C LEU A 118 2.90 -1.74 3.58
N ILE A 119 3.79 -0.83 3.99
CA ILE A 119 4.37 -0.81 5.33
C ILE A 119 4.15 0.56 5.96
N ILE A 120 3.45 0.61 7.09
CA ILE A 120 3.18 1.85 7.83
C ILE A 120 3.97 1.84 9.14
N ILE A 121 4.80 2.86 9.32
CA ILE A 121 5.64 3.10 10.49
C ILE A 121 5.00 4.21 11.33
N ASP A 122 4.64 3.89 12.58
CA ASP A 122 4.13 4.86 13.55
C ASP A 122 4.84 4.72 14.90
N VAL A 123 5.95 5.45 15.06
CA VAL A 123 6.83 5.36 16.25
C VAL A 123 7.50 6.69 16.57
N GLY A 124 7.74 6.94 17.85
CA GLY A 124 8.68 7.99 18.26
C GLY A 124 8.35 8.64 19.59
N ARG A 125 7.14 8.46 20.12
CA ARG A 125 6.72 9.12 21.37
C ARG A 125 7.61 8.75 22.55
N ASN A 126 8.11 7.51 22.59
CA ASN A 126 8.92 7.00 23.71
C ASN A 126 10.35 7.54 23.73
N ASP A 127 10.86 8.06 22.61
CA ASP A 127 12.19 8.66 22.55
C ASP A 127 12.30 9.92 23.43
N PHE A 128 11.17 10.56 23.73
CA PHE A 128 11.08 11.68 24.66
C PHE A 128 11.76 11.38 26.00
N TRP A 129 11.60 10.15 26.50
CA TRP A 129 12.13 9.73 27.80
C TRP A 129 13.65 9.60 27.84
N GLU A 130 14.30 9.47 26.68
CA GLU A 130 15.76 9.47 26.56
C GLU A 130 16.35 10.90 26.54
N LYS A 131 15.50 11.94 26.58
CA LYS A 131 15.89 13.35 26.52
C LYS A 131 16.73 13.68 25.28
N VAL A 132 16.48 12.96 24.18
CA VAL A 132 17.10 13.22 22.87
C VAL A 132 16.35 14.33 22.13
N LYS A 133 16.96 14.87 21.08
CA LYS A 133 16.30 15.81 20.15
C LYS A 133 15.42 15.07 19.13
N PRO A 134 14.30 15.65 18.65
CA PRO A 134 13.43 15.04 17.64
C PRO A 134 14.14 14.53 16.37
N VAL A 135 15.23 15.21 15.98
CA VAL A 135 16.04 14.84 14.80
C VAL A 135 16.63 13.43 14.89
N TYR A 136 16.90 12.90 16.08
CA TYR A 136 17.40 11.54 16.23
C TYR A 136 16.32 10.50 15.96
N SER A 137 15.10 10.75 16.44
CA SER A 137 13.93 9.92 16.15
C SER A 137 13.62 9.89 14.66
N TYR A 138 13.58 11.08 14.03
CA TYR A 138 13.42 11.22 12.59
C TYR A 138 14.47 10.42 11.79
N ARG A 139 15.76 10.57 12.13
CA ARG A 139 16.84 9.83 11.45
C ARG A 139 16.69 8.31 11.56
N ASN A 140 16.25 7.81 12.72
CA ASN A 140 16.01 6.38 12.91
C ASN A 140 14.80 5.90 12.09
N ILE A 141 13.73 6.69 12.01
CA ILE A 141 12.54 6.38 11.18
C ILE A 141 12.94 6.30 9.71
N ILE A 142 13.73 7.25 9.19
CA ILE A 142 14.18 7.23 7.79
C ILE A 142 15.10 6.03 7.51
N ARG A 143 15.98 5.68 8.44
CA ARG A 143 16.81 4.47 8.32
C ARG A 143 15.97 3.21 8.31
N LEU A 144 14.94 3.14 9.15
CA LEU A 144 14.01 2.02 9.18
C LEU A 144 13.22 1.93 7.87
N LYS A 145 12.68 3.05 7.36
CA LYS A 145 11.98 3.11 6.07
C LYS A 145 12.85 2.52 4.94
N LYS A 146 14.12 2.93 4.85
CA LYS A 146 15.07 2.42 3.85
C LYS A 146 15.36 0.93 4.03
N LEU A 147 15.60 0.49 5.27
CA LEU A 147 15.85 -0.91 5.60
C LEU A 147 14.69 -1.81 5.17
N LEU A 148 13.45 -1.43 5.51
CA LEU A 148 12.26 -2.22 5.20
C LEU A 148 11.99 -2.27 3.70
N LYS A 149 12.08 -1.12 3.02
CA LYS A 149 11.92 -1.05 1.56
C LYS A 149 12.90 -1.97 0.85
N HIS A 150 14.18 -1.84 1.18
CA HIS A 150 15.24 -2.62 0.54
C HIS A 150 15.10 -4.12 0.79
N TYR A 151 14.77 -4.53 2.02
CA TYR A 151 14.57 -5.95 2.34
C TYR A 151 13.45 -6.57 1.50
N VAL A 152 12.29 -5.93 1.41
CA VAL A 152 11.16 -6.49 0.64
C VAL A 152 11.45 -6.45 -0.86
N GLU A 153 12.11 -5.41 -1.37
CA GLU A 153 12.56 -5.32 -2.76
C GLU A 153 13.53 -6.45 -3.13
N GLU A 154 14.49 -6.78 -2.26
CA GLU A 154 15.41 -7.89 -2.46
C GLU A 154 14.72 -9.26 -2.43
N GLU A 155 13.72 -9.44 -1.57
CA GLU A 155 13.04 -10.74 -1.38
C GLU A 155 11.94 -11.01 -2.42
N SER A 156 11.25 -9.97 -2.88
CA SER A 156 10.11 -10.08 -3.81
C SER A 156 10.40 -9.59 -5.22
N GLY A 157 11.53 -8.90 -5.45
CA GLY A 157 11.82 -8.21 -6.70
C GLY A 157 11.07 -6.88 -6.87
N VAL A 158 10.17 -6.55 -5.93
CA VAL A 158 9.28 -5.38 -6.02
C VAL A 158 9.42 -4.55 -4.77
N ALA A 159 9.73 -3.26 -4.94
CA ALA A 159 9.80 -2.36 -3.80
C ALA A 159 8.39 -2.05 -3.24
N PRO A 160 8.16 -2.23 -1.93
CA PRO A 160 6.87 -1.91 -1.33
C PRO A 160 6.73 -0.40 -1.15
N THR A 161 5.50 0.04 -0.88
CA THR A 161 5.28 1.39 -0.37
C THR A 161 5.52 1.43 1.13
N VAL A 162 6.42 2.32 1.58
CA VAL A 162 6.77 2.45 2.99
C VAL A 162 6.49 3.87 3.47
N ILE A 163 5.57 4.01 4.41
CA ILE A 163 5.03 5.29 4.87
C ILE A 163 5.37 5.47 6.35
N ALA A 164 5.85 6.65 6.70
CA ALA A 164 5.97 7.05 8.10
C ALA A 164 4.85 8.05 8.40
N SER A 165 3.89 7.68 9.25
CA SER A 165 2.82 8.61 9.62
C SER A 165 3.37 9.75 10.47
N THR A 166 2.73 10.91 10.41
CA THR A 166 2.89 11.85 11.52
C THR A 166 2.32 11.24 12.79
N LEU A 167 2.87 11.66 13.92
CA LEU A 167 2.47 11.19 15.22
C LEU A 167 1.23 11.96 15.69
N LEU A 168 0.25 11.24 16.24
CA LEU A 168 -0.88 11.81 16.97
C LEU A 168 -0.42 12.88 17.99
N PRO A 169 -1.15 13.99 18.14
CA PRO A 169 -0.90 14.92 19.23
C PRO A 169 -1.25 14.28 20.59
N THR A 170 -0.65 14.79 21.65
CA THR A 170 -0.86 14.37 23.04
C THR A 170 -1.38 15.53 23.88
N ALA A 171 -2.24 15.23 24.85
CA ALA A 171 -2.67 16.20 25.87
C ALA A 171 -1.56 16.48 26.91
N ARG A 172 -0.44 15.74 26.86
CA ARG A 172 0.72 15.95 27.74
C ARG A 172 1.53 17.14 27.23
N TRP A 173 1.22 18.32 27.77
CA TRP A 173 1.84 19.59 27.37
C TRP A 173 3.38 19.57 27.40
N PHE A 174 3.99 18.79 28.29
CA PHE A 174 5.45 18.65 28.41
C PHE A 174 6.07 17.77 27.32
N GLN A 175 5.29 16.88 26.70
CA GLN A 175 5.74 15.95 25.65
C GLN A 175 5.38 16.45 24.25
N GLN A 176 4.28 17.21 24.11
CA GLN A 176 3.80 17.70 22.81
C GLN A 176 4.85 18.44 21.96
N PRO A 177 5.72 19.33 22.51
CA PRO A 177 6.72 20.01 21.69
C PRO A 177 7.71 19.04 21.02
N PHE A 178 8.07 17.94 21.69
CA PHE A 178 8.92 16.91 21.13
C PHE A 178 8.23 16.17 19.98
N ILE A 179 6.97 15.78 20.18
CA ILE A 179 6.15 15.11 19.16
C ILE A 179 5.96 16.01 17.93
N SER A 180 5.59 17.28 18.13
CA SER A 180 5.48 18.26 17.05
C SER A 180 6.79 18.43 16.28
N GLY A 181 7.94 18.39 16.97
CA GLY A 181 9.26 18.46 16.32
C GLY A 181 9.54 17.27 15.40
N ILE A 182 9.10 16.05 15.76
CA ILE A 182 9.22 14.89 14.87
C ILE A 182 8.31 15.09 13.64
N ASN A 183 7.05 15.49 13.86
CA ASN A 183 6.09 15.72 12.79
C ASN A 183 6.61 16.76 11.78
N GLN A 184 7.12 17.90 12.25
CA GLN A 184 7.71 18.92 11.37
C GLN A 184 8.87 18.37 10.52
N LEU A 185 9.69 17.49 11.07
CA LEU A 185 10.80 16.87 10.34
C LEU A 185 10.32 15.87 9.30
N LEU A 186 9.30 15.06 9.62
CA LEU A 186 8.68 14.14 8.66
C LEU A 186 8.08 14.92 7.48
N LEU A 187 7.32 15.97 7.77
CA LEU A 187 6.64 16.80 6.75
C LEU A 187 7.60 17.61 5.88
N SER A 188 8.66 18.18 6.48
CA SER A 188 9.66 18.95 5.73
C SER A 188 10.49 18.12 4.76
N HIS A 189 10.41 16.78 4.85
CA HIS A 189 11.20 15.86 4.04
C HIS A 189 10.35 14.77 3.36
N ALA A 190 9.02 14.91 3.32
CA ALA A 190 8.13 13.94 2.71
C ALA A 190 8.17 13.89 1.16
N GLY A 191 9.21 14.47 0.54
CA GLY A 191 9.33 14.54 -0.92
C GLY A 191 8.17 15.29 -1.58
N SER A 192 8.11 15.22 -2.91
CA SER A 192 7.01 15.78 -3.72
C SER A 192 5.89 14.77 -4.00
N THR A 193 5.95 13.57 -3.41
CA THR A 193 5.04 12.45 -3.68
C THR A 193 3.98 12.32 -2.59
N LEU A 194 2.70 12.43 -2.98
CA LEU A 194 1.53 12.39 -2.08
C LEU A 194 1.41 11.12 -1.22
N ALA A 195 2.11 10.04 -1.58
CA ALA A 195 2.07 8.76 -0.86
C ALA A 195 2.86 8.74 0.46
N ASP A 196 3.52 9.83 0.86
CA ASP A 196 4.41 9.82 2.01
C ASP A 196 3.76 10.23 3.35
N GLU A 197 2.49 10.69 3.38
CA GLU A 197 1.97 11.34 4.58
C GLU A 197 0.57 10.90 5.04
N ILE A 198 0.53 9.93 5.96
CA ILE A 198 -0.63 9.75 6.84
C ILE A 198 -0.59 10.86 7.91
N ARG A 199 -1.47 11.85 7.78
CA ARG A 199 -1.56 13.03 8.67
C ARG A 199 -2.41 12.78 9.91
N LEU A 200 -1.85 12.08 10.90
CA LEU A 200 -2.50 11.87 12.21
C LEU A 200 -2.38 13.09 13.13
N ASP A 201 -1.42 13.98 12.88
CA ASP A 201 -1.20 15.23 13.62
C ASP A 201 -2.39 16.20 13.57
N TYR A 202 -3.30 16.04 12.60
CA TYR A 202 -4.53 16.83 12.49
C TYR A 202 -5.71 16.29 13.29
N LEU A 203 -5.58 15.11 13.92
CA LEU A 203 -6.66 14.56 14.73
C LEU A 203 -6.79 15.32 16.06
N SER A 204 -8.04 15.56 16.46
CA SER A 204 -8.35 16.25 17.72
C SER A 204 -7.86 15.44 18.93
N LEU A 205 -7.48 16.12 20.02
CA LEU A 205 -7.16 15.47 21.31
C LEU A 205 -8.34 14.66 21.89
N GLY A 206 -9.57 14.87 21.40
CA GLY A 206 -10.73 14.07 21.77
C GLY A 206 -10.68 12.60 21.34
N VAL A 207 -9.68 12.20 20.54
CA VAL A 207 -9.42 10.78 20.24
C VAL A 207 -8.68 10.08 21.39
N LEU A 208 -8.11 10.82 22.33
CA LEU A 208 -7.25 10.28 23.37
C LEU A 208 -8.06 9.82 24.58
N SER A 209 -7.60 8.73 25.18
CA SER A 209 -8.04 8.27 26.49
C SER A 209 -7.64 9.26 27.59
N ARG A 210 -8.06 8.96 28.82
CA ARG A 210 -7.77 9.79 30.02
C ARG A 210 -6.27 9.96 30.30
N ASP A 211 -5.42 9.09 29.77
CA ASP A 211 -3.97 9.17 29.96
C ASP A 211 -3.30 10.24 29.08
N GLY A 212 -4.08 10.84 28.18
CA GLY A 212 -3.68 11.93 27.30
C GLY A 212 -2.69 11.55 26.22
N LEU A 213 -2.46 10.27 25.93
CA LEU A 213 -1.49 9.80 24.92
C LEU A 213 -2.04 8.69 24.02
N HIS A 214 -2.69 7.69 24.60
CA HIS A 214 -3.21 6.56 23.83
C HIS A 214 -4.65 6.85 23.40
N PRO A 215 -5.04 6.51 22.16
CA PRO A 215 -6.44 6.53 21.78
C PRO A 215 -7.28 5.62 22.67
N ASP A 216 -8.54 5.99 22.92
CA ASP A 216 -9.53 5.02 23.40
C ASP A 216 -10.13 4.23 22.21
N ALA A 217 -11.08 3.33 22.47
CA ALA A 217 -11.70 2.53 21.41
C ALA A 217 -12.35 3.38 20.30
N HIS A 218 -12.97 4.51 20.66
CA HIS A 218 -13.53 5.45 19.69
C HIS A 218 -12.39 6.18 18.93
N GLY A 219 -11.35 6.61 19.63
CA GLY A 219 -10.17 7.21 19.05
C GLY A 219 -9.48 6.30 18.03
N TYR A 220 -9.33 5.02 18.34
CA TYR A 220 -8.79 4.04 17.41
C TYR A 220 -9.66 3.87 16.16
N ASN A 221 -10.99 3.97 16.26
CA ASN A 221 -11.87 4.05 15.08
C ASN A 221 -11.59 5.29 14.25
N VAL A 222 -11.42 6.45 14.88
CA VAL A 222 -11.10 7.71 14.17
C VAL A 222 -9.75 7.62 13.45
N VAL A 223 -8.72 7.08 14.12
CA VAL A 223 -7.40 6.86 13.52
C VAL A 223 -7.50 5.89 12.33
N ALA A 224 -8.20 4.77 12.49
CA ALA A 224 -8.39 3.80 11.41
C ALA A 224 -9.13 4.41 10.21
N ASN A 225 -10.17 5.21 10.44
CA ASN A 225 -10.87 5.93 9.36
C ASN A 225 -9.95 6.91 8.62
N LYS A 226 -9.08 7.62 9.35
CA LYS A 226 -8.13 8.55 8.75
C LYS A 226 -7.08 7.82 7.88
N VAL A 227 -6.60 6.68 8.36
CA VAL A 227 -5.65 5.84 7.63
C VAL A 227 -6.33 5.23 6.40
N ALA A 228 -7.50 4.59 6.55
CA ALA A 228 -8.24 3.98 5.44
C ALA A 228 -8.53 4.98 4.32
N LYS A 229 -9.03 6.16 4.66
CA LYS A 229 -9.26 7.22 3.67
C LYS A 229 -7.98 7.61 2.92
N PHE A 230 -6.85 7.69 3.61
CA PHE A 230 -5.58 7.97 2.95
C PHE A 230 -5.16 6.82 2.00
N LEU A 231 -5.41 5.56 2.37
CA LEU A 231 -5.16 4.41 1.51
C LEU A 231 -5.99 4.47 0.21
N GLU A 232 -7.28 4.75 0.36
CA GLU A 232 -8.22 4.84 -0.76
C GLU A 232 -7.93 6.04 -1.68
N ASP A 233 -7.65 7.21 -1.10
CA ASP A 233 -7.54 8.46 -1.88
C ASP A 233 -6.13 8.67 -2.47
N SER A 234 -5.09 8.48 -1.65
CA SER A 234 -3.73 8.97 -1.96
C SER A 234 -2.83 7.86 -2.48
N VAL A 235 -2.85 6.72 -1.81
CA VAL A 235 -2.06 5.51 -2.14
C VAL A 235 -2.51 4.99 -3.49
N LYS A 236 -3.80 4.68 -3.66
CA LYS A 236 -4.37 4.26 -4.96
C LYS A 236 -4.01 5.20 -6.11
N THR A 237 -4.29 6.49 -5.98
CA THR A 237 -4.06 7.46 -7.06
C THR A 237 -2.58 7.56 -7.44
N HIS A 238 -1.69 7.59 -6.44
CA HIS A 238 -0.26 7.69 -6.72
C HIS A 238 0.26 6.45 -7.45
N GLN A 239 -0.25 5.27 -7.11
CA GLN A 239 0.26 4.01 -7.64
C GLN A 239 -0.07 3.81 -9.10
N LEU A 240 -1.30 4.15 -9.47
CA LEU A 240 -1.74 4.18 -10.85
C LEU A 240 -0.90 5.14 -11.72
N THR A 241 -0.20 6.12 -11.12
CA THR A 241 0.70 7.03 -11.85
C THR A 241 2.16 6.59 -11.88
N LEU A 242 2.56 5.61 -11.06
CA LEU A 242 3.96 5.24 -10.87
C LEU A 242 4.43 4.10 -11.78
N ARG A 243 3.52 3.29 -12.31
CA ARG A 243 3.88 2.13 -13.13
C ARG A 243 3.10 2.13 -14.44
N PRO A 244 3.79 2.12 -15.58
CA PRO A 244 3.16 1.99 -16.88
C PRO A 244 2.57 0.59 -17.05
N ASP A 245 1.51 0.56 -17.85
CA ASP A 245 0.87 -0.58 -18.48
C ASP A 245 0.72 -0.11 -19.93
N LEU A 246 1.67 -0.48 -20.78
CA LEU A 246 1.91 0.16 -22.07
C LEU A 246 0.89 -0.26 -23.13
N ASP A 247 0.41 -1.50 -23.07
CA ASP A 247 -0.57 -2.05 -24.00
C ASP A 247 -1.99 -2.17 -23.41
N GLU A 248 -2.16 -1.77 -22.15
CA GLU A 248 -3.42 -1.62 -21.44
C GLU A 248 -4.16 -2.96 -21.22
N ASP A 249 -3.43 -4.06 -21.13
CA ASP A 249 -3.96 -5.41 -20.97
C ASP A 249 -4.32 -5.77 -19.51
N GLY A 250 -3.87 -4.93 -18.56
CA GLY A 250 -4.09 -5.13 -17.12
C GLY A 250 -2.89 -5.72 -16.36
N ILE A 251 -1.70 -5.77 -16.93
CA ILE A 251 -0.44 -6.11 -16.26
C ILE A 251 0.51 -4.92 -16.33
N TYR A 252 1.25 -4.62 -15.26
CA TYR A 252 2.30 -3.58 -15.36
C TYR A 252 3.47 -4.11 -16.20
N ASP A 253 4.08 -3.26 -17.04
CA ASP A 253 5.24 -3.61 -17.90
C ASP A 253 6.36 -4.35 -17.15
N LEU A 254 6.58 -3.94 -15.88
CA LEU A 254 7.59 -4.55 -15.02
C LEU A 254 7.31 -6.04 -14.79
N PHE A 255 6.04 -6.43 -14.61
CA PHE A 255 5.63 -7.79 -14.29
C PHE A 255 5.46 -8.67 -15.50
N GLU A 256 5.04 -8.11 -16.62
CA GLU A 256 4.97 -8.82 -17.89
C GLU A 256 6.29 -9.50 -18.21
N SER A 257 7.38 -8.74 -18.26
CA SER A 257 8.70 -9.32 -18.55
C SER A 257 9.30 -10.12 -17.39
N SER A 258 9.15 -9.67 -16.14
CA SER A 258 9.90 -10.26 -15.01
C SER A 258 9.21 -11.45 -14.36
N ARG A 259 7.88 -11.57 -14.49
CA ARG A 259 7.06 -12.55 -13.77
C ARG A 259 6.26 -13.45 -14.71
N PHE A 260 5.62 -12.88 -15.72
CA PHE A 260 4.66 -13.61 -16.56
C PHE A 260 5.26 -14.09 -17.89
N GLY A 261 6.32 -13.42 -18.37
CA GLY A 261 6.97 -13.73 -19.63
C GLY A 261 6.26 -13.18 -20.87
N THR A 262 5.31 -12.25 -20.68
CA THR A 262 4.52 -11.60 -21.73
C THR A 262 5.27 -10.40 -22.33
N ASP A 263 4.84 -9.92 -23.50
CA ASP A 263 5.44 -8.78 -24.19
C ASP A 263 4.72 -7.47 -23.81
N PRO A 264 5.38 -6.52 -23.13
CA PRO A 264 4.74 -5.27 -22.68
C PRO A 264 4.18 -4.35 -23.75
N SER A 265 4.35 -4.69 -25.02
CA SER A 265 3.82 -3.93 -26.14
C SER A 265 2.77 -4.70 -26.94
N ASN A 266 2.37 -5.88 -26.46
CA ASN A 266 1.43 -6.76 -27.12
C ASN A 266 0.46 -7.36 -26.09
N PRO A 267 -0.81 -6.91 -26.07
CA PRO A 267 -1.74 -7.22 -25.00
C PRO A 267 -2.29 -8.65 -25.05
N ASP A 268 -1.83 -9.47 -26.00
CA ASP A 268 -2.19 -10.86 -26.30
C ASP A 268 -0.94 -11.55 -26.85
N THR A 269 -0.08 -12.05 -25.96
CA THR A 269 1.28 -12.50 -26.29
C THR A 269 1.29 -13.72 -27.21
N ASP A 270 0.32 -14.64 -27.05
CA ASP A 270 0.24 -15.85 -27.86
C ASP A 270 -0.69 -15.75 -29.09
N ALA A 271 -1.38 -14.62 -29.24
CA ALA A 271 -2.23 -14.24 -30.36
C ALA A 271 -3.47 -15.15 -30.54
N ASP A 272 -4.06 -15.63 -29.44
CA ASP A 272 -5.28 -16.46 -29.45
C ASP A 272 -6.59 -15.65 -29.36
N GLY A 273 -6.48 -14.35 -29.09
CA GLY A 273 -7.59 -13.42 -28.95
C GLY A 273 -8.04 -13.16 -27.51
N ARG A 274 -7.31 -13.65 -26.49
CA ARG A 274 -7.46 -13.28 -25.08
C ARG A 274 -6.33 -12.37 -24.64
N LEU A 275 -6.63 -11.49 -23.67
CA LEU A 275 -5.63 -10.59 -23.13
C LEU A 275 -4.81 -11.30 -22.06
N ASP A 276 -3.50 -11.07 -21.99
CA ASP A 276 -2.64 -11.78 -21.04
C ASP A 276 -3.09 -11.53 -19.59
N GLY A 277 -3.48 -10.30 -19.27
CA GLY A 277 -4.07 -9.93 -17.99
C GLY A 277 -5.40 -10.64 -17.68
N GLU A 278 -6.27 -10.85 -18.67
CA GLU A 278 -7.52 -11.61 -18.49
C GLU A 278 -7.20 -13.06 -18.11
N GLU A 279 -6.27 -13.65 -18.84
CA GLU A 279 -5.86 -15.03 -18.64
C GLU A 279 -5.25 -15.27 -17.26
N ILE A 280 -4.35 -14.39 -16.83
CA ILE A 280 -3.66 -14.52 -15.53
C ILE A 280 -4.60 -14.27 -14.35
N PHE A 281 -5.39 -13.19 -14.41
CA PHE A 281 -6.13 -12.72 -13.24
C PHE A 281 -7.58 -13.21 -13.18
N THR A 282 -8.18 -13.58 -14.31
CA THR A 282 -9.59 -13.97 -14.38
C THR A 282 -9.76 -15.46 -14.70
N ASN A 283 -9.07 -15.96 -15.73
CA ASN A 283 -9.32 -17.31 -16.24
C ASN A 283 -8.38 -18.36 -15.62
N GLY A 284 -7.21 -17.94 -15.14
CA GLY A 284 -6.14 -18.81 -14.66
C GLY A 284 -5.51 -19.68 -15.76
N THR A 285 -5.55 -19.21 -17.01
CA THR A 285 -4.92 -19.84 -18.19
C THR A 285 -3.48 -19.34 -18.36
N ASN A 286 -2.78 -19.82 -19.39
CA ASN A 286 -1.38 -19.50 -19.60
C ASN A 286 -1.23 -18.59 -20.83
N PRO A 287 -0.86 -17.31 -20.67
CA PRO A 287 -0.86 -16.30 -21.75
C PRO A 287 0.23 -16.49 -22.82
N LEU A 288 0.91 -17.63 -22.78
CA LEU A 288 1.98 -18.00 -23.70
C LEU A 288 1.58 -19.23 -24.53
N VAL A 289 0.34 -19.70 -24.40
CA VAL A 289 -0.19 -20.92 -25.04
C VAL A 289 -1.66 -20.74 -25.38
N ALA A 290 -1.93 -20.58 -26.67
CA ALA A 290 -3.28 -20.49 -27.21
C ALA A 290 -4.23 -21.61 -26.74
N ASP A 291 -5.45 -21.23 -26.34
CA ASP A 291 -6.50 -22.08 -25.74
C ASP A 291 -7.34 -22.94 -26.73
#